data_AF-I3EFU1-F1
#
_entry.id   AF-I3EFU1-F1
#
_cell.length_a   1.000
_cell.length_b   1.000
_cell.length_c   1.000
_cell.angle_alpha   90.00
_cell.angle_beta   90.00
_cell.angle_gamma   90.00
#
_symmetry.space_group_name_H-M   'P 1'
#
loop_
_entity.id
_entity.type
_entity.pdbx_description
1 polymer ?
#
loop_
_entity_poly.entity_id
_entity_poly.type
_entity_poly.pdbx_seq_one_letter_code
_entity_poly.pdbx_strand_id
1 'polypeptide(L)'
;MFSLSMSVICNIKQPSGIVKPTNVKQKAAVSVINFFIENKTNPDIREGGKYAEPRTHEDFKTGKFLKNARWLIQYYIFEYLDSESSIIELAKVVYSMLKDSIKQKEKEKLNVEVEYLKSIIDKCFVKSNDNITNDNGIHVLNAVYGNAILDNAFPFSGSIDIPGYRAILSYNRKKDSFNVGKGYSNCVEAGLLGLFCCLAYDAETKEYTTEHMGEVSPDLKRFFTIYNKPFETDTYDIHKEWNKVVADLENENIKYLKEDRNELVSGIINMLYVITEITGRYSKEEESLKEFCARLEMYENQSKLFNDIKSYISELFISLSTKYSLDKDSKIVKRTIKIDTSNMSIKESIIKHPDIFGSINITYSVSEFEGGITIENSNIHLSIKTFYNENSLNLINLNQTYINNTSLCTEGEKNNTLTDYLIVRCIKHPQDNKILERRFKKIASRKYKYIRRK
;
A
#
# COMPACT_ATOMS: atom_id res chain seq x y z
N MET A 1 4.29 -51.56 4.08
CA MET A 1 3.60 -50.91 2.94
C MET A 1 2.77 -49.78 3.52
N PHE A 2 3.09 -48.53 3.21
CA PHE A 2 2.39 -47.36 3.75
C PHE A 2 1.05 -47.21 3.00
N SER A 3 -0.09 -47.21 3.70
CA SER A 3 -1.42 -47.08 3.08
C SER A 3 -2.00 -45.71 3.41
N LEU A 4 -2.17 -44.87 2.38
CA LEU A 4 -2.79 -43.55 2.51
C LEU A 4 -4.31 -43.69 2.44
N SER A 5 -4.96 -43.77 3.60
CA SER A 5 -6.43 -43.83 3.66
C SER A 5 -7.07 -42.46 3.35
N MET A 6 -6.35 -41.35 3.58
CA MET A 6 -6.73 -39.92 3.42
C MET A 6 -8.22 -39.68 3.12
N SER A 7 -9.05 -39.96 4.12
CA SER A 7 -10.50 -39.76 4.07
C SER A 7 -10.86 -38.64 5.04
N VAL A 8 -11.62 -37.65 4.57
CA VAL A 8 -12.06 -36.52 5.40
C VAL A 8 -13.58 -36.56 5.49
N ILE A 9 -14.11 -36.31 6.68
CA ILE A 9 -15.56 -36.21 6.89
C ILE A 9 -16.02 -34.86 6.34
N CYS A 10 -16.83 -34.89 5.29
CA CYS A 10 -17.43 -33.71 4.69
C CYS A 10 -18.95 -33.76 4.88
N ASN A 11 -19.55 -32.63 5.21
CA ASN A 11 -20.99 -32.46 5.31
C ASN A 11 -21.57 -32.24 3.92
N ILE A 12 -22.05 -33.33 3.28
CA ILE A 12 -22.57 -33.28 1.91
C ILE A 12 -24.08 -33.14 1.94
N LYS A 13 -24.62 -32.16 1.21
CA LYS A 13 -26.05 -31.93 1.06
C LYS A 13 -26.60 -32.89 -0.01
N GLN A 14 -27.49 -33.79 0.41
CA GLN A 14 -28.16 -34.73 -0.49
C GLN A 14 -29.20 -34.00 -1.35
N PRO A 15 -29.65 -34.58 -2.48
CA PRO A 15 -30.72 -34.02 -3.31
C PRO A 15 -32.02 -33.75 -2.54
N SER A 16 -32.24 -34.47 -1.43
CA SER A 16 -33.37 -34.29 -0.51
C SER A 16 -33.21 -33.12 0.47
N GLY A 17 -32.11 -32.37 0.42
CA GLY A 17 -31.81 -31.23 1.30
C GLY A 17 -31.14 -31.60 2.63
N ILE A 18 -31.09 -32.89 2.98
CA ILE A 18 -30.47 -33.38 4.22
C ILE A 18 -28.94 -33.38 4.09
N VAL A 19 -28.27 -32.76 5.07
CA VAL A 19 -26.80 -32.76 5.16
C VAL A 19 -26.35 -33.97 5.97
N LYS A 20 -25.53 -34.85 5.37
CA LYS A 20 -24.95 -36.01 6.07
C LYS A 20 -23.42 -35.94 6.10
N PRO A 21 -22.79 -36.20 7.26
CA PRO A 21 -21.35 -36.38 7.33
C PRO A 21 -20.97 -37.64 6.55
N THR A 22 -20.21 -37.45 5.47
CA THR A 22 -19.82 -38.51 4.54
C THR A 22 -18.31 -38.55 4.45
N ASN A 23 -17.74 -39.75 4.46
CA ASN A 23 -16.30 -39.92 4.39
C ASN A 23 -15.83 -39.81 2.93
N VAL A 24 -15.11 -38.74 2.58
CA VAL A 24 -14.67 -38.45 1.21
C VAL A 24 -13.20 -38.77 1.08
N LYS A 25 -12.86 -39.69 0.17
CA LYS A 25 -11.46 -39.99 -0.18
C LYS A 25 -10.84 -38.84 -0.98
N GLN A 26 -9.70 -38.33 -0.51
CA GLN A 26 -8.93 -37.28 -1.16
C GLN A 26 -8.05 -37.84 -2.29
N LYS A 27 -8.68 -38.39 -3.35
CA LYS A 27 -7.99 -39.10 -4.45
C LYS A 27 -6.87 -38.27 -5.09
N ALA A 28 -7.06 -36.96 -5.26
CA ALA A 28 -6.05 -36.08 -5.83
C ALA A 28 -4.81 -35.95 -4.94
N ALA A 29 -5.01 -35.72 -3.64
CA ALA A 29 -3.91 -35.65 -2.67
C ALA A 29 -3.14 -36.97 -2.60
N VAL A 30 -3.86 -38.11 -2.58
CA VAL A 30 -3.24 -39.44 -2.64
C VAL A 30 -2.39 -39.61 -3.89
N SER A 31 -2.89 -39.19 -5.06
CA SER A 31 -2.14 -39.26 -6.31
C SER A 31 -0.86 -38.42 -6.26
N VAL A 32 -0.92 -37.21 -5.70
CA VAL A 32 0.25 -36.33 -5.55
C VAL A 32 1.29 -36.95 -4.62
N ILE A 33 0.86 -37.48 -3.47
CA ILE A 33 1.78 -38.11 -2.51
C ILE A 33 2.41 -39.37 -3.12
N ASN A 34 1.62 -40.20 -3.81
CA ASN A 34 2.12 -41.41 -4.48
C ASN A 34 3.16 -41.06 -5.55
N PHE A 35 2.94 -40.00 -6.34
CA PHE A 35 3.91 -39.53 -7.31
C PHE A 35 5.29 -39.26 -6.67
N PHE A 36 5.35 -38.60 -5.51
CA PHE A 36 6.61 -38.34 -4.81
C PHE A 36 7.22 -39.59 -4.17
N ILE A 37 6.39 -40.53 -3.72
CA ILE A 37 6.85 -41.83 -3.20
C ILE A 37 7.48 -42.67 -4.32
N GLU A 38 6.81 -42.76 -5.47
CA GLU A 38 7.26 -43.51 -6.64
C GLU A 38 8.56 -42.92 -7.22
N ASN A 39 8.69 -41.60 -7.21
CA ASN A 39 9.87 -40.89 -7.72
C ASN A 39 10.93 -40.62 -6.64
N LYS A 40 10.87 -41.30 -5.48
CA LYS A 40 11.81 -41.05 -4.37
C LYS A 40 13.28 -41.35 -4.70
N THR A 41 13.57 -42.11 -5.76
CA THR A 41 14.94 -42.41 -6.19
C THR A 41 15.30 -41.73 -7.51
N ASN A 42 14.38 -40.97 -8.11
CA ASN A 42 14.63 -40.29 -9.38
C ASN A 42 15.62 -39.13 -9.15
N PRO A 43 16.83 -39.17 -9.75
CA PRO A 43 17.84 -38.16 -9.51
C PRO A 43 17.46 -36.80 -10.09
N ASP A 44 16.72 -36.75 -11.21
CA ASP A 44 16.46 -35.51 -11.95
C ASP A 44 15.70 -34.48 -11.11
N ILE A 45 14.75 -34.93 -10.29
CA ILE A 45 13.89 -34.09 -9.46
C ILE A 45 14.41 -33.94 -8.02
N ARG A 46 15.65 -34.38 -7.74
CA ARG A 46 16.29 -34.35 -6.42
C ARG A 46 17.59 -33.56 -6.43
N GLU A 47 18.23 -33.44 -5.27
CA GLU A 47 19.52 -32.77 -5.12
C GLU A 47 20.59 -33.44 -6.00
N GLY A 48 21.33 -32.64 -6.77
CA GLY A 48 22.36 -33.11 -7.70
C GLY A 48 21.86 -33.48 -9.11
N GLY A 49 20.55 -33.46 -9.36
CA GLY A 49 19.96 -33.72 -10.68
C GLY A 49 19.78 -32.50 -11.58
N LYS A 50 19.16 -32.71 -12.74
CA LYS A 50 18.85 -31.68 -13.75
C LYS A 50 18.01 -30.51 -13.21
N TYR A 51 17.16 -30.76 -12.21
CA TYR A 51 16.30 -29.78 -11.57
C TYR A 51 16.73 -29.51 -10.12
N ALA A 52 18.02 -29.67 -9.80
CA ALA A 52 18.54 -29.31 -8.47
C ALA A 52 18.28 -27.84 -8.12
N GLU A 53 18.33 -27.53 -6.82
CA GLU A 53 18.28 -26.15 -6.35
C GLU A 53 19.46 -25.34 -6.91
N PRO A 54 19.23 -24.03 -7.15
CA PRO A 54 20.26 -23.18 -7.71
C PRO A 54 21.42 -23.01 -6.73
N ARG A 55 22.65 -23.11 -7.25
CA ARG A 55 23.88 -22.82 -6.49
C ARG A 55 24.45 -21.45 -6.84
N THR A 56 23.91 -20.83 -7.89
CA THR A 56 24.29 -19.52 -8.38
C THR A 56 23.04 -18.73 -8.75
N HIS A 57 23.16 -17.41 -8.79
CA HIS A 57 22.08 -16.54 -9.22
C HIS A 57 21.68 -16.78 -10.69
N GLU A 58 22.63 -17.15 -11.55
CA GLU A 58 22.33 -17.52 -12.95
C GLU A 58 21.53 -18.82 -13.05
N ASP A 59 21.84 -19.83 -12.21
CA ASP A 59 21.02 -21.04 -12.13
C ASP A 59 19.59 -20.73 -11.67
N PHE A 60 19.44 -19.84 -10.69
CA PHE A 60 18.14 -19.41 -10.19
C PHE A 60 17.30 -18.77 -11.30
N LYS A 61 17.90 -17.88 -12.10
CA LYS A 61 17.24 -17.24 -13.25
C LYS A 61 16.71 -18.23 -14.28
N THR A 62 17.29 -19.43 -14.40
CA THR A 62 16.79 -20.45 -15.34
C THR A 62 15.43 -21.02 -14.94
N GLY A 63 15.03 -20.89 -13.67
CA GLY A 63 13.77 -21.43 -13.13
C GLY A 63 13.67 -22.96 -13.16
N LYS A 64 14.74 -23.71 -13.49
CA LYS A 64 14.71 -25.18 -13.57
C LYS A 64 14.32 -25.84 -12.25
N PHE A 65 14.74 -25.26 -11.12
CA PHE A 65 14.43 -25.76 -9.77
C PHE A 65 12.93 -25.82 -9.47
N LEU A 66 12.08 -25.10 -10.22
CA LEU A 66 10.62 -25.18 -10.07
C LEU A 66 10.05 -26.58 -10.36
N LYS A 67 10.85 -27.45 -11.00
CA LYS A 67 10.51 -28.86 -11.26
C LYS A 67 11.13 -29.82 -10.23
N ASN A 68 11.82 -29.30 -9.22
CA ASN A 68 12.37 -30.09 -8.13
C ASN A 68 11.26 -30.62 -7.22
N ALA A 69 11.43 -31.82 -6.67
CA ALA A 69 10.48 -32.42 -5.74
C ALA A 69 10.28 -31.57 -4.48
N ARG A 70 11.35 -31.00 -3.92
CA ARG A 70 11.31 -30.13 -2.73
C ARG A 70 10.45 -28.89 -2.98
N TRP A 71 10.69 -28.19 -4.09
CA TRP A 71 9.89 -27.02 -4.46
C TRP A 71 8.42 -27.38 -4.67
N LEU A 72 8.13 -28.45 -5.41
CA LEU A 72 6.75 -28.85 -5.71
C LEU A 72 5.98 -29.24 -4.45
N ILE A 73 6.63 -29.91 -3.48
CA ILE A 73 6.03 -30.23 -2.18
C ILE A 73 5.75 -28.95 -1.40
N GLN A 74 6.72 -28.04 -1.31
CA GLN A 74 6.56 -26.76 -0.62
C GLN A 74 5.43 -25.93 -1.24
N TYR A 75 5.40 -25.83 -2.56
CA TYR A 75 4.38 -25.11 -3.30
C TYR A 75 2.99 -25.74 -3.11
N TYR A 76 2.90 -27.08 -3.14
CA TYR A 76 1.66 -27.78 -2.84
C TYR A 76 1.17 -27.42 -1.44
N ILE A 77 2.01 -27.52 -0.41
CA ILE A 77 1.62 -27.17 0.97
C ILE A 77 1.16 -25.72 1.04
N PHE A 78 1.93 -24.79 0.48
CA PHE A 78 1.63 -23.36 0.46
C PHE A 78 0.25 -23.07 -0.14
N GLU A 79 -0.13 -23.73 -1.25
CA GLU A 79 -1.45 -23.53 -1.89
C GLU A 79 -2.65 -23.98 -1.04
N TYR A 80 -2.43 -24.76 0.03
CA TYR A 80 -3.48 -25.15 0.99
C TYR A 80 -3.44 -24.39 2.30
N LEU A 81 -2.40 -23.57 2.54
CA LEU A 81 -2.32 -22.67 3.69
C LEU A 81 -2.94 -21.34 3.29
N ASP A 82 -4.06 -20.97 3.91
CA ASP A 82 -4.84 -19.78 3.54
C ASP A 82 -4.85 -18.69 4.62
N SER A 83 -4.20 -18.95 5.75
CA SER A 83 -4.21 -18.08 6.92
C SER A 83 -3.00 -18.32 7.82
N GLU A 84 -2.62 -17.31 8.61
CA GLU A 84 -1.61 -17.44 9.66
C GLU A 84 -1.95 -18.59 10.63
N SER A 85 -3.23 -18.72 11.00
CA SER A 85 -3.72 -19.82 11.84
C SER A 85 -3.42 -21.19 11.24
N SER A 86 -3.64 -21.37 9.93
CA SER A 86 -3.37 -22.65 9.24
C SER A 86 -1.89 -23.03 9.26
N ILE A 87 -0.99 -22.03 9.17
CA ILE A 87 0.46 -22.24 9.25
C ILE A 87 0.86 -22.67 10.65
N ILE A 88 0.35 -21.97 11.68
CA ILE A 88 0.59 -22.30 13.09
C ILE A 88 0.08 -23.72 13.41
N GLU A 89 -1.10 -24.06 12.92
CA GLU A 89 -1.69 -25.38 13.12
C GLU A 89 -0.84 -26.49 12.46
N LEU A 90 -0.41 -26.29 11.21
CA LEU A 90 0.49 -27.23 10.53
C LEU A 90 1.77 -27.45 11.34
N ALA A 91 2.41 -26.38 11.81
CA ALA A 91 3.62 -26.46 12.61
C ALA A 91 3.41 -27.26 13.90
N LYS A 92 2.30 -27.02 14.62
CA LYS A 92 1.92 -27.77 15.83
C LYS A 92 1.70 -29.25 15.54
N VAL A 93 0.97 -29.57 14.47
CA VAL A 93 0.69 -30.96 14.08
C VAL A 93 1.98 -31.69 13.73
N VAL A 94 2.84 -31.08 12.89
CA VAL A 94 4.13 -31.67 12.51
C VAL A 94 5.02 -31.91 13.74
N TYR A 95 5.11 -30.92 14.65
CA TYR A 95 5.88 -31.07 15.88
C TYR A 95 5.36 -32.21 16.76
N SER A 96 4.03 -32.30 16.94
CA SER A 96 3.39 -33.38 17.69
C SER A 96 3.69 -34.73 17.08
N MET A 97 3.53 -34.86 15.76
CA MET A 97 3.81 -36.10 15.03
C MET A 97 5.27 -36.55 15.17
N LEU A 98 6.23 -35.61 15.11
CA LEU A 98 7.64 -35.91 15.33
C LEU A 98 7.90 -36.38 16.77
N LYS A 99 7.31 -35.73 17.77
CA LYS A 99 7.42 -36.15 19.18
C LYS A 99 6.85 -37.53 19.41
N ASP A 100 5.70 -37.85 18.84
CA ASP A 100 5.06 -39.15 18.99
C ASP A 100 5.85 -40.24 18.26
N SER A 101 6.40 -39.92 17.08
CA SER A 101 7.31 -40.81 16.36
C SER A 101 8.56 -41.11 17.18
N ILE A 102 9.19 -40.10 17.79
CA ILE A 102 10.35 -40.28 18.67
C ILE A 102 10.00 -41.23 19.83
N LYS A 103 8.90 -40.99 20.55
CA LYS A 103 8.46 -41.85 21.65
C LYS A 103 8.24 -43.30 21.21
N GLN A 104 7.66 -43.49 20.02
CA GLN A 104 7.46 -44.83 19.47
C GLN A 104 8.81 -45.50 19.16
N LYS A 105 9.73 -44.78 18.51
CA LYS A 105 11.05 -45.30 18.15
C LYS A 105 11.96 -45.58 19.34
N GLU A 106 11.82 -44.80 20.42
CA GLU A 106 12.46 -45.06 21.70
C GLU A 106 11.96 -46.37 22.32
N LYS A 107 10.64 -46.65 22.26
CA LYS A 107 10.07 -47.94 22.70
C LYS A 107 10.56 -49.11 21.85
N GLU A 108 10.76 -48.90 20.55
CA GLU A 108 11.30 -49.89 19.61
C GLU A 108 12.83 -50.07 19.74
N LYS A 109 13.51 -49.32 20.62
CA LYS A 109 14.98 -49.31 20.81
C LYS A 109 15.78 -48.98 19.54
N LEU A 110 15.21 -48.16 18.65
CA LEU A 110 15.83 -47.74 17.39
C LEU A 110 16.59 -46.41 17.56
N ASN A 111 17.71 -46.46 18.29
CA ASN A 111 18.45 -45.26 18.71
C ASN A 111 18.90 -44.35 17.54
N VAL A 112 19.31 -44.93 16.40
CA VAL A 112 19.72 -44.16 15.21
C VAL A 112 18.55 -43.35 14.62
N GLU A 113 17.35 -43.93 14.57
CA GLU A 113 16.16 -43.23 14.06
C GLU A 113 15.72 -42.13 15.03
N VAL A 114 15.85 -42.36 16.33
CA VAL A 114 15.56 -41.37 17.37
C VAL A 114 16.48 -40.15 17.25
N GLU A 115 17.78 -40.36 17.09
CA GLU A 115 18.75 -39.27 16.88
C GLU A 115 18.44 -38.49 15.59
N TYR A 116 18.11 -39.18 14.50
CA TYR A 116 17.71 -38.55 13.25
C TYR A 116 16.47 -37.66 13.43
N LEU A 117 15.42 -38.15 14.08
CA LEU A 117 14.19 -37.38 14.33
C LEU A 117 14.43 -36.19 15.27
N LYS A 118 15.27 -36.35 16.31
CA LYS A 118 15.69 -35.25 17.18
C LYS A 118 16.42 -34.17 16.37
N SER A 119 17.32 -34.56 15.46
CA SER A 119 18.02 -33.61 14.58
C SER A 119 17.07 -32.83 13.65
N ILE A 120 15.94 -33.42 13.25
CA ILE A 120 14.91 -32.71 12.47
C ILE A 120 14.21 -31.67 13.34
N ILE A 121 13.87 -32.02 14.58
CA ILE A 121 13.26 -31.06 15.51
C ILE A 121 14.17 -29.86 15.70
N ASP A 122 15.45 -30.09 15.99
CA ASP A 122 16.41 -29.02 16.25
C ASP A 122 16.67 -28.15 15.02
N LYS A 123 16.52 -28.70 13.80
CA LYS A 123 16.63 -27.95 12.55
C LYS A 123 15.39 -27.12 12.20
N CYS A 124 14.21 -27.58 12.58
CA CYS A 124 12.94 -26.99 12.13
C CYS A 124 12.20 -26.19 13.21
N PHE A 125 12.55 -26.36 14.49
CA PHE A 125 11.86 -25.74 15.61
C PHE A 125 12.85 -25.15 16.61
N VAL A 126 12.55 -23.95 17.09
CA VAL A 126 13.35 -23.25 18.09
C VAL A 126 12.60 -23.20 19.43
N LYS A 127 13.34 -23.15 20.54
CA LYS A 127 12.76 -22.91 21.86
C LYS A 127 12.36 -21.43 21.97
N SER A 128 11.29 -21.11 22.69
CA SER A 128 10.70 -19.76 22.72
C SER A 128 11.50 -18.67 23.44
N ASN A 129 12.82 -18.81 23.58
CA ASN A 129 13.65 -17.94 24.42
C ASN A 129 14.82 -17.26 23.67
N ASP A 130 14.91 -17.41 22.34
CA ASP A 130 16.01 -16.81 21.57
C ASP A 130 15.54 -15.63 20.71
N ASN A 131 16.43 -14.65 20.53
CA ASN A 131 16.29 -13.44 19.72
C ASN A 131 15.97 -13.76 18.23
N ILE A 132 14.73 -14.15 17.92
CA ILE A 132 14.21 -14.30 16.55
C ILE A 132 14.36 -12.98 15.76
N THR A 133 14.51 -11.86 16.48
CA THR A 133 14.68 -10.49 15.98
C THR A 133 16.03 -10.19 15.31
N ASN A 134 16.90 -11.17 15.03
CA ASN A 134 18.20 -10.96 14.36
C ASN A 134 18.36 -11.70 13.01
N ASP A 135 17.30 -12.34 12.49
CA ASP A 135 17.36 -12.96 11.17
C ASP A 135 17.26 -11.89 10.07
N ASN A 136 18.35 -11.71 9.31
CA ASN A 136 18.43 -10.74 8.22
C ASN A 136 17.32 -10.93 7.17
N GLY A 137 16.92 -12.17 6.88
CA GLY A 137 15.83 -12.47 5.94
C GLY A 137 14.48 -11.99 6.48
N ILE A 138 14.22 -12.16 7.78
CA ILE A 138 13.02 -11.64 8.44
C ILE A 138 13.02 -10.11 8.42
N HIS A 139 14.14 -9.45 8.70
CA HIS A 139 14.24 -7.99 8.62
C HIS A 139 13.94 -7.46 7.23
N VAL A 140 14.48 -8.11 6.19
CA VAL A 140 14.23 -7.74 4.80
C VAL A 140 12.76 -7.96 4.44
N LEU A 141 12.19 -9.10 4.81
CA LEU A 141 10.78 -9.36 4.56
C LEU A 141 9.88 -8.36 5.32
N ASN A 142 10.25 -7.96 6.53
CA ASN A 142 9.53 -6.90 7.26
C ASN A 142 9.74 -5.52 6.64
N ALA A 143 10.91 -5.22 6.08
CA ALA A 143 11.16 -3.96 5.37
C ALA A 143 10.41 -3.89 4.03
N VAL A 144 10.29 -5.01 3.33
CA VAL A 144 9.64 -5.11 2.00
C VAL A 144 8.12 -5.32 2.10
N TYR A 145 7.67 -6.09 3.08
CA TYR A 145 6.27 -6.55 3.23
C TYR A 145 5.65 -6.28 4.60
N GLY A 146 6.43 -5.80 5.57
CA GLY A 146 5.87 -5.40 6.85
C GLY A 146 4.90 -4.23 6.63
N ASN A 147 3.85 -4.17 7.44
CA ASN A 147 3.02 -2.98 7.52
C ASN A 147 3.89 -1.85 8.11
N ALA A 148 4.64 -1.13 7.28
CA ALA A 148 5.39 0.01 7.73
C ALA A 148 4.38 0.97 8.37
N ILE A 149 4.63 1.34 9.63
CA ILE A 149 3.77 2.24 10.40
C ILE A 149 3.51 3.53 9.58
N LEU A 150 4.50 3.94 8.77
CA LEU A 150 4.45 5.09 7.86
C LEU A 150 3.53 4.89 6.64
N ASP A 151 3.44 3.67 6.09
CA ASP A 151 2.59 3.37 4.91
C ASP A 151 1.10 3.46 5.24
N ASN A 152 0.75 3.21 6.50
CA ASN A 152 -0.62 3.33 6.98
C ASN A 152 -0.91 4.74 7.48
N ALA A 153 0.08 5.43 8.04
CA ALA A 153 -0.11 6.72 8.66
C ALA A 153 -0.12 7.89 7.65
N PHE A 154 0.68 7.79 6.59
CA PHE A 154 0.96 8.92 5.70
C PHE A 154 0.44 8.65 4.28
N PRO A 155 -0.21 9.64 3.64
CA PRO A 155 -0.78 9.47 2.30
C PRO A 155 0.28 9.35 1.19
N PHE A 156 1.48 9.87 1.44
CA PHE A 156 2.64 9.79 0.57
C PHE A 156 3.81 9.24 1.38
N SER A 157 4.03 7.94 1.29
CA SER A 157 5.13 7.21 1.95
C SER A 157 5.54 6.01 1.10
N GLY A 158 6.76 5.52 1.33
CA GLY A 158 7.31 4.38 0.59
C GLY A 158 7.44 4.68 -0.90
N SER A 159 6.70 3.95 -1.74
CA SER A 159 6.74 4.05 -3.21
C SER A 159 5.61 4.90 -3.81
N ILE A 160 4.92 5.70 -3.00
CA ILE A 160 3.82 6.56 -3.46
C ILE A 160 4.36 7.96 -3.73
N ASP A 161 4.30 8.37 -5.00
CA ASP A 161 4.77 9.68 -5.44
C ASP A 161 3.67 10.74 -5.31
N ILE A 162 4.10 11.99 -5.07
CA ILE A 162 3.22 13.14 -5.18
C ILE A 162 2.96 13.42 -6.67
N PRO A 163 1.71 13.68 -7.08
CA PRO A 163 1.39 14.06 -8.46
C PRO A 163 2.23 15.23 -8.95
N GLY A 164 2.96 15.01 -10.04
CA GLY A 164 3.81 16.02 -10.67
C GLY A 164 3.02 16.89 -11.64
N TYR A 165 3.41 18.16 -11.79
CA TYR A 165 2.82 18.97 -12.84
C TYR A 165 3.23 18.44 -14.22
N ARG A 166 2.35 18.61 -15.20
CA ARG A 166 2.58 18.21 -16.59
C ARG A 166 1.74 19.01 -17.58
N ALA A 167 2.08 18.88 -18.85
CA ALA A 167 1.27 19.45 -19.92
C ALA A 167 -0.02 18.64 -20.14
N ILE A 168 -1.18 19.30 -20.05
CA ILE A 168 -2.49 18.71 -20.34
C ILE A 168 -3.29 19.58 -21.31
N LEU A 169 -4.35 19.03 -21.90
CA LEU A 169 -5.26 19.77 -22.77
C LEU A 169 -6.33 20.50 -21.95
N SER A 170 -6.75 21.68 -22.41
CA SER A 170 -7.89 22.40 -21.85
C SER A 170 -9.16 21.56 -21.95
N TYR A 171 -9.95 21.51 -20.88
CA TYR A 171 -11.25 20.86 -20.82
C TYR A 171 -12.37 21.86 -21.11
N ASN A 172 -13.37 21.42 -21.87
CA ASN A 172 -14.61 22.15 -22.10
C ASN A 172 -15.73 21.42 -21.38
N ARG A 173 -16.17 21.97 -20.24
CA ARG A 173 -17.21 21.37 -19.39
C ARG A 173 -18.57 21.28 -20.10
N LYS A 174 -18.95 22.30 -20.87
CA LYS A 174 -20.23 22.33 -21.62
C LYS A 174 -20.35 21.23 -22.66
N LYS A 175 -19.24 20.85 -23.29
CA LYS A 175 -19.17 19.80 -24.33
C LYS A 175 -18.68 18.46 -23.80
N ASP A 176 -18.31 18.37 -22.52
CA ASP A 176 -17.60 17.23 -21.91
C ASP A 176 -16.48 16.68 -22.81
N SER A 177 -15.58 17.57 -23.24
CA SER A 177 -14.53 17.21 -24.21
C SER A 177 -13.25 18.02 -24.01
N PHE A 178 -12.12 17.50 -24.50
CA PHE A 178 -10.83 18.18 -24.43
C PHE A 178 -10.51 18.87 -25.75
N ASN A 179 -10.05 20.11 -25.66
CA ASN A 179 -9.72 20.94 -26.81
C ASN A 179 -8.34 20.56 -27.35
N VAL A 180 -8.31 19.80 -28.46
CA VAL A 180 -7.08 19.43 -29.16
C VAL A 180 -6.31 20.70 -29.56
N GLY A 181 -5.01 20.75 -29.25
CA GLY A 181 -4.14 21.89 -29.58
C GLY A 181 -4.11 23.03 -28.55
N LYS A 182 -4.97 23.01 -27.52
CA LYS A 182 -4.92 23.97 -26.40
C LYS A 182 -4.30 23.32 -25.16
N GLY A 183 -2.98 23.21 -25.13
CA GLY A 183 -2.23 22.67 -23.99
C GLY A 183 -1.90 23.71 -22.92
N TYR A 184 -1.68 23.30 -21.67
CA TYR A 184 -1.09 24.13 -20.61
C TYR A 184 -0.39 23.31 -19.52
N SER A 185 0.43 23.97 -18.70
CA SER A 185 1.11 23.37 -17.54
C SER A 185 0.22 23.41 -16.31
N ASN A 186 -0.23 22.26 -15.82
CA ASN A 186 -1.24 22.16 -14.77
C ASN A 186 -0.70 22.24 -13.34
N CYS A 187 0.26 23.13 -13.09
CA CYS A 187 0.99 23.15 -11.82
C CYS A 187 0.09 23.35 -10.58
N VAL A 188 -0.88 24.27 -10.66
CA VAL A 188 -1.82 24.52 -9.56
C VAL A 188 -2.80 23.37 -9.41
N GLU A 189 -3.30 22.82 -10.52
CA GLU A 189 -4.21 21.67 -10.51
C GLU A 189 -3.54 20.42 -9.95
N ALA A 190 -2.29 20.13 -10.33
CA ALA A 190 -1.52 18.99 -9.81
C ALA A 190 -1.26 19.14 -8.30
N GLY A 191 -0.96 20.37 -7.85
CA GLY A 191 -0.86 20.69 -6.43
C GLY A 191 -2.14 20.41 -5.65
N LEU A 192 -3.28 20.83 -6.20
CA LEU A 192 -4.59 20.53 -5.65
C LEU A 192 -4.90 19.02 -5.65
N LEU A 193 -4.50 18.28 -6.69
CA LEU A 193 -4.64 16.82 -6.71
C LEU A 193 -3.86 16.20 -5.54
N GLY A 194 -2.60 16.59 -5.34
CA GLY A 194 -1.79 16.13 -4.22
C GLY A 194 -2.41 16.47 -2.85
N LEU A 195 -2.93 17.69 -2.69
CA LEU A 195 -3.66 18.08 -1.49
C LEU A 195 -4.90 17.19 -1.26
N PHE A 196 -5.71 16.95 -2.29
CA PHE A 196 -6.91 16.13 -2.13
C PHE A 196 -6.60 14.66 -1.91
N CYS A 197 -5.51 14.12 -2.47
CA CYS A 197 -4.99 12.82 -2.08
C CYS A 197 -4.66 12.77 -0.58
N CYS A 198 -4.11 13.85 0.00
CA CYS A 198 -3.89 13.97 1.44
C CYS A 198 -5.20 13.99 2.25
N LEU A 199 -6.17 14.81 1.85
CA LEU A 199 -7.43 15.01 2.57
C LEU A 199 -8.36 13.80 2.47
N ALA A 200 -8.36 13.12 1.33
CA ALA A 200 -9.20 11.96 1.05
C ALA A 200 -8.63 10.64 1.60
N TYR A 201 -7.36 10.61 2.01
CA TYR A 201 -6.71 9.37 2.44
C TYR A 201 -7.26 8.87 3.78
N ASP A 202 -7.89 7.71 3.70
CA ASP A 202 -8.26 6.91 4.84
C ASP A 202 -7.14 5.91 5.18
N ALA A 203 -6.51 6.15 6.33
CA ALA A 203 -5.43 5.33 6.87
C ALA A 203 -5.86 3.91 7.26
N GLU A 204 -7.15 3.68 7.54
CA GLU A 204 -7.67 2.36 7.91
C GLU A 204 -7.80 1.46 6.69
N THR A 205 -8.46 1.96 5.65
CA THR A 205 -8.72 1.23 4.42
C THR A 205 -7.55 1.29 3.44
N LYS A 206 -6.64 2.26 3.61
CA LYS A 206 -5.55 2.62 2.68
C LYS A 206 -6.07 3.02 1.29
N GLU A 207 -7.24 3.64 1.28
CA GLU A 207 -7.94 4.07 0.08
C GLU A 207 -8.30 5.56 0.19
N TYR A 208 -8.61 6.19 -0.94
CA TYR A 208 -9.15 7.54 -0.98
C TYR A 208 -10.67 7.51 -0.93
N THR A 209 -11.25 8.33 -0.06
CA THR A 209 -12.70 8.49 0.10
C THR A 209 -13.05 9.96 0.29
N THR A 210 -14.26 10.33 -0.12
CA THR A 210 -14.82 11.69 0.09
C THR A 210 -16.00 11.68 1.05
N GLU A 211 -16.36 10.53 1.63
CA GLU A 211 -17.57 10.39 2.46
C GLU A 211 -17.56 11.29 3.69
N HIS A 212 -16.39 11.50 4.30
CA HIS A 212 -16.21 12.39 5.45
C HIS A 212 -16.23 13.89 5.09
N MET A 213 -16.12 14.25 3.82
CA MET A 213 -16.02 15.65 3.39
C MET A 213 -17.38 16.35 3.27
N GLY A 214 -18.49 15.58 3.27
CA GLY A 214 -19.86 16.08 3.12
C GLY A 214 -20.38 16.00 1.67
N GLU A 215 -21.16 17.00 1.26
CA GLU A 215 -21.76 17.07 -0.08
C GLU A 215 -20.77 17.61 -1.13
N VAL A 216 -19.74 16.81 -1.41
CA VAL A 216 -18.76 17.13 -2.46
C VAL A 216 -19.38 17.18 -3.85
N SER A 217 -18.73 17.91 -4.76
CA SER A 217 -19.15 17.98 -6.17
C SER A 217 -19.22 16.60 -6.84
N PRO A 218 -20.12 16.39 -7.81
CA PRO A 218 -20.22 15.12 -8.54
C PRO A 218 -18.91 14.70 -9.22
N ASP A 219 -18.14 15.66 -9.73
CA ASP A 219 -16.84 15.39 -10.37
C ASP A 219 -15.79 14.91 -9.38
N LEU A 220 -15.67 15.55 -8.22
CA LEU A 220 -14.74 15.14 -7.16
C LEU A 220 -15.09 13.73 -6.65
N LYS A 221 -16.38 13.46 -6.41
CA LYS A 221 -16.87 12.14 -6.00
C LYS A 221 -16.55 11.08 -7.06
N ARG A 222 -16.83 11.37 -8.34
CA ARG A 222 -16.54 10.45 -9.45
C ARG A 222 -15.05 10.16 -9.54
N PHE A 223 -14.20 11.18 -9.41
CA PHE A 223 -12.75 11.04 -9.49
C PHE A 223 -12.23 10.02 -8.47
N PHE A 224 -12.53 10.21 -7.18
CA PHE A 224 -12.08 9.28 -6.13
C PHE A 224 -12.82 7.94 -6.11
N THR A 225 -13.97 7.82 -6.77
CA THR A 225 -14.59 6.51 -7.01
C THR A 225 -13.80 5.69 -8.03
N ILE A 226 -13.25 6.33 -9.05
CA ILE A 226 -12.45 5.69 -10.10
C ILE A 226 -11.01 5.46 -9.62
N TYR A 227 -10.42 6.47 -8.99
CA TYR A 227 -9.04 6.52 -8.54
C TYR A 227 -8.98 6.46 -7.01
N ASN A 228 -9.51 5.39 -6.43
CA ASN A 228 -9.68 5.26 -4.98
C ASN A 228 -8.42 4.76 -4.24
N LYS A 229 -7.25 4.69 -4.89
CA LYS A 229 -6.02 4.14 -4.30
C LYS A 229 -4.83 5.08 -4.50
N PRO A 230 -3.89 5.12 -3.55
CA PRO A 230 -2.65 5.86 -3.71
C PRO A 230 -1.90 5.51 -5.00
N PHE A 231 -1.36 6.55 -5.63
CA PHE A 231 -0.70 6.43 -6.94
C PHE A 231 0.75 6.00 -6.76
N GLU A 232 1.12 4.83 -7.25
CA GLU A 232 2.54 4.47 -7.38
C GLU A 232 3.23 5.31 -8.47
N THR A 233 2.47 5.77 -9.47
CA THR A 233 2.91 6.72 -10.49
C THR A 233 1.69 7.48 -11.01
N ASP A 234 1.80 8.78 -11.18
CA ASP A 234 0.78 9.60 -11.81
C ASP A 234 0.79 9.42 -13.34
N THR A 235 -0.38 9.38 -13.96
CA THR A 235 -0.53 9.13 -15.41
C THR A 235 -1.24 10.29 -16.09
N TYR A 236 -1.05 10.43 -17.40
CA TYR A 236 -1.75 11.46 -18.18
C TYR A 236 -3.28 11.41 -17.95
N ASP A 237 -3.86 10.22 -17.90
CA ASP A 237 -5.30 10.04 -17.72
C ASP A 237 -5.78 10.48 -16.33
N ILE A 238 -4.99 10.26 -15.27
CA ILE A 238 -5.30 10.77 -13.92
C ILE A 238 -5.40 12.30 -13.96
N HIS A 239 -4.42 12.99 -14.54
CA HIS A 239 -4.46 14.46 -14.61
C HIS A 239 -5.59 14.97 -15.51
N LYS A 240 -5.91 14.24 -16.58
CA LYS A 240 -7.03 14.57 -17.48
C LYS A 240 -8.37 14.46 -16.75
N GLU A 241 -8.60 13.39 -15.99
CA GLU A 241 -9.82 13.24 -15.21
C GLU A 241 -9.86 14.22 -14.03
N TRP A 242 -8.72 14.49 -13.39
CA TRP A 242 -8.63 15.51 -12.34
C TRP A 242 -8.95 16.91 -12.88
N ASN A 243 -8.52 17.24 -14.09
CA ASN A 243 -8.84 18.53 -14.71
C ASN A 243 -10.36 18.76 -14.81
N LYS A 244 -11.16 17.71 -15.06
CA LYS A 244 -12.63 17.82 -15.03
C LYS A 244 -13.19 18.22 -13.67
N VAL A 245 -12.44 18.02 -12.59
CA VAL A 245 -12.85 18.43 -11.23
C VAL A 245 -12.67 19.94 -11.04
N VAL A 246 -11.62 20.54 -11.60
CA VAL A 246 -11.19 21.90 -11.24
C VAL A 246 -11.28 22.93 -12.37
N ALA A 247 -11.42 22.51 -13.62
CA ALA A 247 -11.55 23.42 -14.77
C ALA A 247 -12.99 23.90 -14.97
N ASP A 248 -13.16 25.13 -15.45
CA ASP A 248 -14.45 25.74 -15.82
C ASP A 248 -15.51 25.59 -14.72
N LEU A 249 -15.13 25.85 -13.46
CA LEU A 249 -16.05 25.85 -12.32
C LEU A 249 -17.01 27.05 -12.41
N GLU A 250 -18.22 26.92 -11.86
CA GLU A 250 -19.28 27.94 -11.98
C GLU A 250 -18.97 29.21 -11.17
N ASN A 251 -18.23 29.07 -10.06
CA ASN A 251 -17.86 30.18 -9.20
C ASN A 251 -16.98 31.23 -9.92
N GLU A 252 -17.55 32.41 -10.13
CA GLU A 252 -16.93 33.53 -10.84
C GLU A 252 -15.73 34.14 -10.08
N ASN A 253 -15.61 33.88 -8.77
CA ASN A 253 -14.48 34.37 -7.98
C ASN A 253 -13.20 33.57 -8.22
N ILE A 254 -13.31 32.34 -8.75
CA ILE A 254 -12.15 31.53 -9.13
C ILE A 254 -11.48 32.15 -10.37
N LYS A 255 -10.16 32.36 -10.26
CA LYS A 255 -9.33 32.97 -11.30
C LYS A 255 -8.55 31.91 -12.07
N TYR A 256 -8.59 32.07 -13.40
CA TYR A 256 -7.90 31.25 -14.39
C TYR A 256 -7.08 32.16 -15.31
N LEU A 257 -5.98 31.65 -15.86
CA LEU A 257 -5.13 32.36 -16.83
C LEU A 257 -5.75 32.39 -18.22
N LYS A 258 -6.52 31.36 -18.57
CA LYS A 258 -7.12 31.25 -19.89
C LYS A 258 -8.59 31.65 -19.88
N GLU A 259 -9.01 32.24 -20.98
CA GLU A 259 -10.41 32.63 -21.22
C GLU A 259 -11.37 31.44 -21.19
N ASP A 260 -10.90 30.23 -21.54
CA ASP A 260 -11.69 28.99 -21.45
C ASP A 260 -11.73 28.41 -20.02
N ARG A 261 -11.42 29.22 -19.00
CA ARG A 261 -11.45 28.87 -17.57
C ARG A 261 -10.65 27.60 -17.25
N ASN A 262 -9.50 27.48 -17.90
CA ASN A 262 -8.46 26.49 -17.63
C ASN A 262 -7.19 27.20 -17.14
N GLU A 263 -6.27 26.43 -16.56
CA GLU A 263 -5.02 26.93 -15.98
C GLU A 263 -5.27 27.88 -14.81
N LEU A 264 -5.45 27.30 -13.61
CA LEU A 264 -5.72 28.05 -12.40
C LEU A 264 -4.60 29.05 -12.07
N VAL A 265 -4.99 30.24 -11.61
CA VAL A 265 -4.05 31.23 -11.07
C VAL A 265 -3.55 30.76 -9.69
N SER A 266 -2.24 30.83 -9.46
CA SER A 266 -1.67 30.52 -8.15
C SER A 266 -2.01 31.61 -7.12
N GLY A 267 -2.32 31.19 -5.88
CA GLY A 267 -2.71 32.07 -4.79
C GLY A 267 -3.51 31.31 -3.74
N ILE A 268 -3.25 31.57 -2.45
CA ILE A 268 -3.90 30.86 -1.35
C ILE A 268 -5.40 31.14 -1.35
N ILE A 269 -5.84 32.39 -1.58
CA ILE A 269 -7.27 32.69 -1.59
C ILE A 269 -7.95 32.05 -2.80
N ASN A 270 -7.34 32.15 -4.00
CA ASN A 270 -7.88 31.46 -5.17
C ASN A 270 -8.00 29.94 -4.96
N MET A 271 -7.02 29.32 -4.31
CA MET A 271 -7.06 27.92 -3.91
C MET A 271 -8.25 27.61 -2.99
N LEU A 272 -8.51 28.48 -2.00
CA LEU A 272 -9.63 28.29 -1.07
C LEU A 272 -10.99 28.41 -1.76
N TYR A 273 -11.15 29.31 -2.74
CA TYR A 273 -12.35 29.33 -3.58
C TYR A 273 -12.54 28.00 -4.32
N VAL A 274 -11.49 27.44 -4.93
CA VAL A 274 -11.57 26.13 -5.60
C VAL A 274 -11.95 25.02 -4.62
N ILE A 275 -11.28 24.94 -3.47
CA ILE A 275 -11.52 23.89 -2.47
C ILE A 275 -12.96 23.95 -1.96
N THR A 276 -13.45 25.14 -1.58
CA THR A 276 -14.80 25.31 -1.05
C THR A 276 -15.88 25.02 -2.10
N GLU A 277 -15.63 25.36 -3.36
CA GLU A 277 -16.52 25.01 -4.49
C GLU A 277 -16.65 23.49 -4.64
N ILE A 278 -15.52 22.79 -4.84
CA ILE A 278 -15.56 21.36 -5.17
C ILE A 278 -15.93 20.47 -3.98
N THR A 279 -15.85 21.01 -2.75
CA THR A 279 -16.32 20.34 -1.52
C THR A 279 -17.75 20.72 -1.13
N GLY A 280 -18.45 21.54 -1.93
CA GLY A 280 -19.84 21.95 -1.68
C GLY A 280 -20.02 22.86 -0.47
N ARG A 281 -18.96 23.58 -0.06
CA ARG A 281 -18.94 24.47 1.10
C ARG A 281 -19.04 25.94 0.75
N TYR A 282 -18.85 26.30 -0.52
CA TYR A 282 -18.76 27.69 -0.95
C TYR A 282 -19.93 28.56 -0.44
N SER A 283 -21.17 28.09 -0.51
CA SER A 283 -22.33 28.87 -0.03
C SER A 283 -22.31 29.22 1.46
N LYS A 284 -21.56 28.47 2.28
CA LYS A 284 -21.38 28.74 3.73
C LYS A 284 -20.15 29.59 4.01
N GLU A 285 -19.12 29.43 3.18
CA GLU A 285 -17.80 30.06 3.37
C GLU A 285 -17.63 31.37 2.57
N GLU A 286 -18.58 31.69 1.68
CA GLU A 286 -18.51 32.80 0.73
C GLU A 286 -18.25 34.15 1.41
N GLU A 287 -18.93 34.43 2.53
CA GLU A 287 -18.79 35.70 3.24
C GLU A 287 -17.36 35.88 3.76
N SER A 288 -16.78 34.84 4.37
CA SER A 288 -15.40 34.87 4.87
C SER A 288 -14.38 35.03 3.75
N LEU A 289 -14.55 34.34 2.62
CA LEU A 289 -13.65 34.48 1.47
C LEU A 289 -13.72 35.88 0.84
N LYS A 290 -14.92 36.46 0.74
CA LYS A 290 -15.12 37.84 0.27
C LYS A 290 -14.52 38.85 1.23
N GLU A 291 -14.66 38.65 2.53
CA GLU A 291 -14.03 39.49 3.56
C GLU A 291 -12.49 39.48 3.40
N PHE A 292 -11.87 38.31 3.21
CA PHE A 292 -10.43 38.22 2.97
C PHE A 292 -10.00 38.99 1.71
N CYS A 293 -10.75 38.87 0.60
CA CYS A 293 -10.49 39.64 -0.61
C CYS A 293 -10.57 41.15 -0.37
N ALA A 294 -11.62 41.63 0.30
CA ALA A 294 -11.78 43.06 0.60
C ALA A 294 -10.62 43.59 1.46
N ARG A 295 -10.19 42.83 2.47
CA ARG A 295 -9.09 43.21 3.37
C ARG A 295 -7.73 43.23 2.66
N LEU A 296 -7.53 42.40 1.64
CA LEU A 296 -6.34 42.47 0.78
C LEU A 296 -6.28 43.78 -0.02
N GLU A 297 -7.41 44.21 -0.58
CA GLU A 297 -7.48 45.45 -1.37
C GLU A 297 -7.30 46.70 -0.51
N MET A 298 -7.77 46.67 0.75
CA MET A 298 -7.70 47.79 1.68
C MET A 298 -6.32 47.97 2.36
N TYR A 299 -5.34 47.10 2.08
CA TYR A 299 -4.03 47.09 2.74
C TYR A 299 -4.12 47.18 4.28
N GLU A 300 -5.06 46.43 4.86
CA GLU A 300 -5.30 46.41 6.31
C GLU A 300 -4.08 45.84 7.07
N ASN A 301 -4.17 45.75 8.41
CA ASN A 301 -3.17 45.10 9.25
C ASN A 301 -2.92 43.64 8.80
N GLN A 302 -1.84 43.46 8.04
CA GLN A 302 -1.47 42.19 7.41
C GLN A 302 -1.31 41.05 8.42
N SER A 303 -0.84 41.35 9.64
CA SER A 303 -0.67 40.34 10.69
C SER A 303 -2.00 39.74 11.11
N LYS A 304 -3.03 40.59 11.28
CA LYS A 304 -4.39 40.13 11.64
C LYS A 304 -5.00 39.32 10.50
N LEU A 305 -4.94 39.83 9.26
CA LEU A 305 -5.45 39.13 8.07
C LEU A 305 -4.80 37.75 7.92
N PHE A 306 -3.47 37.67 8.06
CA PHE A 306 -2.78 36.40 7.99
C PHE A 306 -3.30 35.45 9.05
N ASN A 307 -3.35 35.84 10.33
CA ASN A 307 -3.82 34.98 11.41
C ASN A 307 -5.24 34.46 11.20
N ASP A 308 -6.17 35.29 10.72
CA ASP A 308 -7.54 34.87 10.42
C ASP A 308 -7.56 33.79 9.32
N ILE A 309 -6.77 34.00 8.26
CA ILE A 309 -6.62 33.03 7.16
C ILE A 309 -5.91 31.74 7.62
N LYS A 310 -4.91 31.82 8.52
CA LYS A 310 -4.26 30.64 9.10
C LYS A 310 -5.28 29.77 9.85
N SER A 311 -6.10 30.41 10.69
CA SER A 311 -7.15 29.72 11.45
C SER A 311 -8.17 29.08 10.50
N TYR A 312 -8.63 29.83 9.49
CA TYR A 312 -9.56 29.33 8.49
C TYR A 312 -9.00 28.11 7.72
N ILE A 313 -7.76 28.18 7.22
CA ILE A 313 -7.10 27.06 6.52
C ILE A 313 -7.03 25.83 7.42
N SER A 314 -6.63 26.03 8.69
CA SER A 314 -6.49 24.95 9.66
C SER A 314 -7.83 24.25 9.91
N GLU A 315 -8.90 25.02 10.19
CA GLU A 315 -10.23 24.49 10.43
C GLU A 315 -10.79 23.77 9.19
N LEU A 316 -10.69 24.40 8.02
CA LEU A 316 -11.17 23.82 6.76
C LEU A 316 -10.46 22.49 6.48
N PHE A 317 -9.12 22.46 6.50
CA PHE A 317 -8.35 21.27 6.13
C PHE A 317 -8.51 20.15 7.17
N ILE A 318 -8.55 20.48 8.46
CA ILE A 318 -8.85 19.48 9.51
C ILE A 318 -10.25 18.90 9.32
N SER A 319 -11.24 19.72 8.96
CA SER A 319 -12.61 19.24 8.74
C SER A 319 -12.77 18.37 7.49
N LEU A 320 -11.88 18.54 6.50
CA LEU A 320 -11.85 17.75 5.27
C LEU A 320 -10.96 16.50 5.37
N SER A 321 -10.23 16.31 6.48
CA SER A 321 -9.29 15.20 6.64
C SER A 321 -9.88 14.02 7.41
N THR A 322 -9.53 12.80 7.00
CA THR A 322 -9.91 11.57 7.72
C THR A 322 -9.09 11.41 9.00
N LYS A 323 -9.76 11.41 10.16
CA LYS A 323 -9.13 11.07 11.45
C LYS A 323 -9.00 9.55 11.57
N TYR A 324 -7.93 9.09 12.20
CA TYR A 324 -7.70 7.65 12.38
C TYR A 324 -7.15 7.34 13.78
N SER A 325 -7.67 6.26 14.37
CA SER A 325 -7.18 5.68 15.61
C SER A 325 -7.23 4.16 15.48
N LEU A 326 -6.08 3.50 15.64
CA LEU A 326 -5.99 2.05 15.67
C LEU A 326 -5.95 1.56 17.12
N ASP A 327 -6.83 0.61 17.46
CA ASP A 327 -6.71 -0.15 18.70
C ASP A 327 -5.95 -1.45 18.40
N LYS A 328 -4.72 -1.55 18.89
CA LYS A 328 -3.91 -2.77 18.81
C LYS A 328 -3.34 -3.07 20.19
N ASP A 329 -3.57 -4.29 20.67
CA ASP A 329 -2.94 -4.85 21.87
C ASP A 329 -2.96 -3.92 23.10
N SER A 330 -4.11 -3.26 23.33
CA SER A 330 -4.35 -2.33 24.45
C SER A 330 -3.54 -1.01 24.42
N LYS A 331 -2.94 -0.63 23.29
CA LYS A 331 -2.37 0.71 23.05
C LYS A 331 -3.05 1.35 21.84
N ILE A 332 -3.79 2.44 22.09
CA ILE A 332 -4.40 3.24 21.02
C ILE A 332 -3.28 4.00 20.29
N VAL A 333 -3.00 3.60 19.05
CA VAL A 333 -2.11 4.35 18.16
C VAL A 333 -2.97 5.33 17.38
N LYS A 334 -2.95 6.60 17.79
CA LYS A 334 -3.74 7.65 17.17
C LYS A 334 -2.90 8.39 16.12
N ARG A 335 -3.43 8.52 14.91
CA ARG A 335 -2.92 9.45 13.91
C ARG A 335 -3.46 10.83 14.20
N THR A 336 -2.58 11.80 14.41
CA THR A 336 -2.94 13.21 14.53
C THR A 336 -2.60 13.97 13.26
N ILE A 337 -3.35 15.02 12.99
CA ILE A 337 -3.15 15.91 11.84
C ILE A 337 -2.96 17.31 12.39
N LYS A 338 -1.91 17.99 11.95
CA LYS A 338 -1.62 19.39 12.28
C LYS A 338 -1.47 20.17 10.98
N ILE A 339 -2.10 21.34 10.93
CA ILE A 339 -2.00 22.27 9.81
C ILE A 339 -1.27 23.51 10.30
N ASP A 340 -0.16 23.85 9.65
CA ASP A 340 0.60 25.06 9.93
C ASP A 340 0.78 25.86 8.65
N THR A 341 0.83 27.19 8.78
CA THR A 341 1.09 28.08 7.64
C THR A 341 2.19 29.08 7.98
N SER A 342 3.13 29.27 7.05
CA SER A 342 4.32 30.10 7.25
C SER A 342 4.67 30.91 6.01
N ASN A 343 5.57 31.88 6.18
CA ASN A 343 6.10 32.70 5.08
C ASN A 343 5.02 33.43 4.25
N MET A 344 3.90 33.79 4.89
CA MET A 344 2.81 34.49 4.24
C MET A 344 3.22 35.90 3.82
N SER A 345 2.89 36.25 2.58
CA SER A 345 3.12 37.58 2.00
C SER A 345 2.04 37.91 0.99
N ILE A 346 1.67 39.20 0.92
CA ILE A 346 0.78 39.71 -0.12
C ILE A 346 1.64 40.12 -1.32
N LYS A 347 1.31 39.60 -2.50
CA LYS A 347 1.97 39.98 -3.76
C LYS A 347 0.93 40.04 -4.87
N GLU A 348 1.31 40.65 -5.99
CA GLU A 348 0.55 40.49 -7.22
C GLU A 348 0.79 39.10 -7.82
N SER A 349 -0.30 38.43 -8.19
CA SER A 349 -0.28 37.25 -9.04
C SER A 349 0.15 37.61 -10.46
N ILE A 350 0.35 36.60 -11.31
CA ILE A 350 0.71 36.79 -12.72
C ILE A 350 -0.33 37.61 -13.52
N ILE A 351 -1.59 37.68 -13.06
CA ILE A 351 -2.64 38.51 -13.65
C ILE A 351 -2.72 39.92 -13.04
N LYS A 352 -1.72 40.33 -12.25
CA LYS A 352 -1.66 41.62 -11.54
C LYS A 352 -2.80 41.85 -10.54
N HIS A 353 -3.33 40.75 -10.00
CA HIS A 353 -4.31 40.80 -8.91
C HIS A 353 -3.64 40.40 -7.60
N PRO A 354 -3.84 41.14 -6.49
CA PRO A 354 -3.28 40.78 -5.20
C PRO A 354 -3.84 39.44 -4.69
N ASP A 355 -2.97 38.60 -4.14
CA ASP A 355 -3.31 37.37 -3.41
C ASP A 355 -2.23 37.11 -2.35
N ILE A 356 -2.42 36.06 -1.55
CA ILE A 356 -1.51 35.61 -0.50
C ILE A 356 -0.70 34.42 -1.00
N PHE A 357 0.60 34.49 -0.75
CA PHE A 357 1.59 33.47 -1.09
C PHE A 357 2.35 33.06 0.16
N GLY A 358 2.79 31.81 0.20
CA GLY A 358 3.43 31.24 1.38
C GLY A 358 3.34 29.72 1.38
N SER A 359 3.60 29.12 2.53
CA SER A 359 3.65 27.67 2.70
C SER A 359 2.52 27.19 3.60
N ILE A 360 1.88 26.08 3.23
CA ILE A 360 0.93 25.34 4.06
C ILE A 360 1.53 23.95 4.30
N ASN A 361 1.73 23.59 5.57
CA ASN A 361 2.23 22.29 6.00
C ASN A 361 1.10 21.45 6.57
N ILE A 362 0.95 20.23 6.06
CA ILE A 362 0.06 19.21 6.62
C ILE A 362 0.95 18.14 7.23
N THR A 363 1.03 18.11 8.55
CA THR A 363 1.82 17.14 9.31
C THR A 363 0.90 16.07 9.87
N TYR A 364 1.27 14.82 9.61
CA TYR A 364 0.70 13.64 10.22
C TYR A 364 1.68 13.10 11.27
N SER A 365 1.18 12.74 12.44
CA SER A 365 2.00 12.16 13.50
C SER A 365 1.39 10.86 14.00
N VAL A 366 2.23 9.84 14.20
CA VAL A 366 1.90 8.56 14.83
C VAL A 366 3.03 8.17 15.76
N SER A 367 2.76 8.18 17.06
CA SER A 367 3.78 7.98 18.10
C SER A 367 4.95 8.99 17.93
N GLU A 368 6.19 8.52 17.77
CA GLU A 368 7.39 9.34 17.55
C GLU A 368 7.67 9.67 16.06
N PHE A 369 6.84 9.18 15.15
CA PHE A 369 7.00 9.36 13.71
C PHE A 369 6.14 10.49 13.20
N GLU A 370 6.75 11.40 12.43
CA GLU A 370 6.05 12.49 11.77
C GLU A 370 6.45 12.57 10.29
N GLY A 371 5.47 12.85 9.45
CA GLY A 371 5.65 13.07 8.03
C GLY A 371 4.47 13.81 7.44
N GLY A 372 4.62 14.33 6.23
CA GLY A 372 3.60 15.21 5.70
C GLY A 372 3.93 15.80 4.35
N ILE A 373 3.15 16.82 3.98
CA ILE A 373 3.38 17.60 2.77
C ILE A 373 3.50 19.09 3.08
N THR A 374 4.34 19.75 2.30
CA THR A 374 4.43 21.21 2.22
C THR A 374 3.89 21.66 0.87
N ILE A 375 2.90 22.53 0.88
CA ILE A 375 2.35 23.21 -0.31
C ILE A 375 2.94 24.62 -0.33
N GLU A 376 3.80 24.91 -1.30
CA GLU A 376 4.43 26.22 -1.49
C GLU A 376 3.72 26.96 -2.62
N ASN A 377 3.00 28.03 -2.27
CA ASN A 377 2.40 28.95 -3.23
C ASN A 377 3.36 30.09 -3.53
N SER A 378 3.72 30.23 -4.79
CA SER A 378 4.40 31.41 -5.34
C SER A 378 3.46 32.15 -6.30
N ASN A 379 3.83 33.36 -6.72
CA ASN A 379 3.03 34.17 -7.64
C ASN A 379 2.93 33.60 -9.07
N ILE A 380 3.67 32.53 -9.38
CA ILE A 380 3.70 31.88 -10.69
C ILE A 380 3.29 30.41 -10.60
N HIS A 381 3.77 29.69 -9.58
CA HIS A 381 3.60 28.25 -9.43
C HIS A 381 3.13 27.86 -8.03
N LEU A 382 2.45 26.73 -7.97
CA LEU A 382 2.23 25.96 -6.75
C LEU A 382 3.13 24.72 -6.82
N SER A 383 3.90 24.45 -5.77
CA SER A 383 4.68 23.22 -5.65
C SER A 383 4.32 22.45 -4.38
N ILE A 384 4.48 21.14 -4.42
CA ILE A 384 4.17 20.24 -3.31
C ILE A 384 5.36 19.31 -3.08
N LYS A 385 5.73 19.11 -1.82
CA LYS A 385 6.89 18.27 -1.41
C LYS A 385 6.53 17.47 -0.18
N THR A 386 7.05 16.25 -0.06
CA THR A 386 6.98 15.46 1.18
C THR A 386 8.08 15.86 2.15
N PHE A 387 7.82 15.70 3.44
CA PHE A 387 8.86 15.77 4.48
C PHE A 387 8.62 14.70 5.55
N TYR A 388 9.67 14.39 6.30
CA TYR A 388 9.67 13.42 7.40
C TYR A 388 10.58 13.92 8.53
N ASN A 389 10.24 13.63 9.78
CA ASN A 389 11.14 13.88 10.91
C ASN A 389 12.30 12.85 10.94
N GLU A 390 13.32 13.12 11.77
CA GLU A 390 14.52 12.29 11.85
C GLU A 390 14.22 10.82 12.16
N ASN A 391 13.30 10.54 13.08
CA ASN A 391 12.91 9.16 13.42
C ASN A 391 12.33 8.41 12.22
N SER A 392 11.46 9.08 11.45
CA SER A 392 10.87 8.51 10.24
C SER A 392 11.91 8.31 9.15
N LEU A 393 12.81 9.27 8.95
CA LEU A 393 13.93 9.14 8.01
C LEU A 393 14.86 8.00 8.40
N ASN A 394 15.18 7.85 9.68
CA ASN A 394 16.02 6.76 10.18
C ASN A 394 15.36 5.40 9.91
N LEU A 395 14.05 5.27 10.14
CA LEU A 395 13.32 4.05 9.82
C LEU A 395 13.35 3.73 8.31
N ILE A 396 13.11 4.74 7.46
CA ILE A 396 13.16 4.61 6.00
C ILE A 396 14.58 4.17 5.55
N ASN A 397 15.60 4.86 6.05
CA ASN A 397 17.01 4.61 5.70
C ASN A 397 17.49 3.24 6.20
N LEU A 398 17.08 2.83 7.40
CA LEU A 398 17.39 1.50 7.95
C LEU A 398 16.83 0.43 7.04
N ASN A 399 15.54 0.51 6.69
CA ASN A 399 14.89 -0.43 5.78
C ASN A 399 15.64 -0.49 4.43
N GLN A 400 16.00 0.66 3.86
CA GLN A 400 16.72 0.74 2.60
C GLN A 400 18.14 0.16 2.69
N THR A 401 18.82 0.36 3.81
CA THR A 401 20.15 -0.22 4.08
C THR A 401 20.09 -1.74 4.21
N TYR A 402 19.11 -2.28 4.93
CA TYR A 402 18.89 -3.73 5.01
C TYR A 402 18.63 -4.34 3.63
N ILE A 403 17.80 -3.68 2.82
CA ILE A 403 17.50 -4.10 1.44
C ILE A 403 18.78 -4.11 0.59
N ASN A 404 19.56 -3.04 0.63
CA ASN A 404 20.78 -2.89 -0.16
C ASN A 404 21.86 -3.90 0.24
N ASN A 405 22.12 -4.04 1.55
CA ASN A 405 23.11 -4.98 2.06
C ASN A 405 22.77 -6.43 1.67
N THR A 406 21.49 -6.81 1.74
CA THR A 406 21.04 -8.15 1.36
C THR A 406 21.18 -8.39 -0.15
N SER A 407 20.90 -7.38 -0.98
CA SER A 407 21.15 -7.48 -2.42
C SER A 407 22.64 -7.63 -2.75
N LEU A 408 23.54 -7.05 -1.96
CA LEU A 408 24.99 -7.12 -2.19
C LEU A 408 25.59 -8.46 -1.71
N CYS A 409 25.20 -8.98 -0.54
CA CYS A 409 25.72 -10.24 0.00
C CYS A 409 25.41 -11.45 -0.91
N THR A 410 24.27 -11.42 -1.60
CA THR A 410 23.80 -12.53 -2.45
C THR A 410 24.42 -12.56 -3.85
N GLU A 411 25.05 -11.47 -4.30
CA GLU A 411 25.77 -11.42 -5.57
C GLU A 411 27.21 -11.95 -5.47
N GLY A 412 27.78 -12.03 -4.25
CA GLY A 412 29.19 -12.40 -4.02
C GLY A 412 29.46 -13.75 -3.34
N GLU A 413 28.48 -14.38 -2.69
CA GLU A 413 28.75 -15.55 -1.82
C GLU A 413 28.47 -16.92 -2.48
N LYS A 414 29.34 -17.90 -2.16
CA LYS A 414 29.28 -19.30 -2.63
C LYS A 414 28.24 -20.17 -1.89
N ASN A 415 27.61 -19.67 -0.82
CA ASN A 415 26.76 -20.45 0.09
C ASN A 415 25.29 -19.99 0.13
N ASN A 416 24.84 -19.18 -0.83
CA ASN A 416 23.45 -18.72 -0.89
C ASN A 416 22.47 -19.88 -1.07
N THR A 417 21.38 -19.86 -0.32
CA THR A 417 20.27 -20.81 -0.40
C THR A 417 19.21 -20.36 -1.41
N LEU A 418 18.29 -21.26 -1.76
CA LEU A 418 17.13 -20.90 -2.57
C LEU A 418 16.31 -19.75 -1.96
N THR A 419 16.17 -19.73 -0.63
CA THR A 419 15.46 -18.66 0.10
C THR A 419 16.13 -17.31 -0.13
N ASP A 420 17.46 -17.24 -0.11
CA ASP A 420 18.21 -16.01 -0.33
C ASP A 420 17.96 -15.45 -1.74
N TYR A 421 18.00 -16.32 -2.76
CA TYR A 421 17.67 -15.90 -4.13
C TYR A 421 16.22 -15.44 -4.30
N LEU A 422 15.28 -16.07 -3.60
CA LEU A 422 13.87 -15.63 -3.60
C LEU A 422 13.71 -14.25 -2.95
N ILE A 423 14.36 -14.00 -1.80
CA ILE A 423 14.34 -12.69 -1.12
C ILE A 423 14.92 -11.60 -2.03
N VAL A 424 16.03 -11.86 -2.72
CA VAL A 424 16.64 -10.91 -3.66
C VAL A 424 15.75 -10.64 -4.87
N ARG A 425 15.14 -11.69 -5.42
CA ARG A 425 14.14 -11.54 -6.49
C ARG A 425 12.97 -10.67 -6.02
N CYS A 426 12.53 -10.82 -4.77
CA CYS A 426 11.49 -9.99 -4.18
C CYS A 426 11.90 -8.52 -4.04
N ILE A 427 13.13 -8.25 -3.61
CA ILE A 427 13.71 -6.90 -3.55
C ILE A 427 13.78 -6.26 -4.95
N LYS A 428 14.28 -6.99 -5.96
CA LYS A 428 14.54 -6.44 -7.30
C LYS A 428 13.27 -6.24 -8.13
N HIS A 429 12.20 -6.99 -7.84
CA HIS A 429 10.95 -6.96 -8.61
C HIS A 429 9.72 -6.89 -7.70
N PRO A 430 9.56 -5.81 -6.91
CA PRO A 430 8.45 -5.66 -5.97
C PRO A 430 7.09 -5.65 -6.69
N GLN A 431 7.05 -5.17 -7.94
CA GLN A 431 5.85 -5.09 -8.78
C GLN A 431 5.31 -6.46 -9.22
N ASP A 432 6.19 -7.41 -9.56
CA ASP A 432 5.80 -8.78 -9.96
C ASP A 432 5.07 -9.51 -8.82
N ASN A 433 5.46 -9.20 -7.57
CA ASN A 433 4.92 -9.83 -6.38
C ASN A 433 3.57 -9.26 -5.94
N LYS A 434 3.32 -7.95 -6.12
CA LYS A 434 2.01 -7.33 -5.87
C LYS A 434 0.93 -7.84 -6.84
N ILE A 435 1.29 -8.18 -8.09
CA ILE A 435 0.38 -8.82 -9.07
C ILE A 435 -0.01 -10.23 -8.63
N LEU A 436 0.94 -10.98 -8.06
CA LEU A 436 0.71 -12.29 -7.48
C LEU A 436 -0.27 -12.19 -6.30
N GLU A 437 -0.06 -11.27 -5.35
CA GLU A 437 -0.97 -11.01 -4.23
C GLU A 437 -2.42 -10.71 -4.69
N ARG A 438 -2.57 -9.91 -5.76
CA ARG A 438 -3.87 -9.61 -6.40
C ARG A 438 -4.50 -10.85 -7.05
N ARG A 439 -3.72 -11.73 -7.68
CA ARG A 439 -4.19 -13.03 -8.19
C ARG A 439 -4.57 -13.97 -7.05
N PHE A 440 -3.83 -13.98 -5.95
CA PHE A 440 -4.06 -14.86 -4.79
C PHE A 440 -5.31 -14.47 -4.00
N LYS A 441 -5.58 -13.17 -3.76
CA LYS A 441 -6.88 -12.71 -3.21
C LYS A 441 -8.06 -13.13 -4.11
N LYS A 442 -7.87 -13.08 -5.43
CA LYS A 442 -8.87 -13.58 -6.40
C LYS A 442 -9.04 -15.10 -6.36
N ILE A 443 -7.96 -15.88 -6.21
CA ILE A 443 -8.01 -17.35 -6.10
C ILE A 443 -8.68 -17.77 -4.78
N ALA A 444 -8.34 -17.12 -3.65
CA ALA A 444 -9.01 -17.31 -2.37
C ALA A 444 -10.52 -17.01 -2.49
N SER A 445 -10.90 -15.88 -3.09
CA SER A 445 -12.33 -15.54 -3.34
C SER A 445 -13.05 -16.54 -4.26
N ARG A 446 -12.34 -17.14 -5.23
CA ARG A 446 -12.87 -18.18 -6.12
C ARG A 446 -13.01 -19.53 -5.41
N LYS A 447 -12.11 -19.90 -4.49
CA LYS A 447 -12.23 -21.08 -3.62
C LYS A 447 -13.49 -21.00 -2.74
N TYR A 448 -13.80 -19.84 -2.14
CA TYR A 448 -15.05 -19.64 -1.39
C TYR A 448 -16.31 -19.80 -2.27
N LYS A 449 -16.24 -19.44 -3.56
CA LYS A 449 -17.35 -19.64 -4.51
C LYS A 449 -17.53 -21.11 -4.92
N TYR A 450 -16.47 -21.92 -4.90
CA TYR A 450 -16.52 -23.34 -5.20
C TYR A 450 -16.89 -24.20 -3.97
N ILE A 451 -16.58 -23.75 -2.75
CA ILE A 451 -17.01 -24.42 -1.50
C ILE A 451 -18.50 -24.15 -1.21
N ARG A 452 -19.06 -23.01 -1.67
CA ARG A 452 -20.52 -22.74 -1.62
C ARG A 452 -21.33 -23.37 -2.77
N ARG A 453 -20.66 -23.98 -3.76
CA ARG A 453 -21.31 -24.72 -4.85
C ARG A 453 -20.75 -26.14 -4.92
N LYS A 454 -20.99 -26.94 -3.88
CA LYS A 454 -21.14 -28.40 -3.96
C LYS A 454 -21.87 -28.91 -2.73
#